data_AF-A0A160VQG5-F1
#
_entry.id   AF-A0A160VQG5-F1
#
_cell.length_a   1.000
_cell.length_b   1.000
_cell.length_c   1.000
_cell.angle_alpha   90.00
_cell.angle_beta   90.00
_cell.angle_gamma   90.00
#
_symmetry.space_group_name_H-M   'P 1'
#
loop_
_entity.id
_entity.type
_entity.pdbx_description
1 polymer ?
#
loop_
_entity_poly.entity_id
_entity_poly.type
_entity_poly.pdbx_seq_one_letter_code
_entity_poly.pdbx_strand_id
1 'polypeptide(L)'
;MILGSAVKTTATQIGLLRTLLILPHGIFEIPGMIIAGAAGLKIPYEILRYALGRKEEIITGEDAKEFFKLVMISIVLIFIAAIVESTITLKMAKNLGD
;
A
#
# COMPACT_ATOMS: atom_id res chain seq x y z
N MET A 1 -1.22 10.86 -13.94
CA MET A 1 -0.68 12.23 -13.98
C MET A 1 -0.65 12.93 -12.60
N ILE A 2 -0.86 12.22 -11.48
CA ILE A 2 -0.80 12.81 -10.11
C ILE A 2 0.55 12.49 -9.43
N LEU A 3 1.03 11.25 -9.55
CA LEU A 3 2.36 10.87 -9.05
C LEU A 3 3.49 11.68 -9.71
N GLY A 4 3.39 11.92 -11.03
CA GLY A 4 4.38 12.75 -11.74
C GLY A 4 4.39 14.21 -11.31
N SER A 5 3.22 14.80 -11.01
CA SER A 5 3.16 16.19 -10.52
C SER A 5 3.62 16.29 -9.07
N ALA A 6 3.32 15.28 -8.24
CA ALA A 6 3.81 15.18 -6.86
C ALA A 6 5.34 15.08 -6.84
N VAL A 7 5.92 14.14 -7.61
CA VAL A 7 7.38 13.98 -7.73
C VAL A 7 8.05 15.26 -8.21
N LYS A 8 7.47 15.92 -9.23
CA LYS A 8 8.00 17.20 -9.73
C LYS A 8 7.98 18.27 -8.65
N THR A 9 6.85 18.42 -7.94
CA THR A 9 6.68 19.43 -6.89
C THR A 9 7.66 19.20 -5.74
N THR A 10 7.79 17.96 -5.27
CA THR A 10 8.75 17.57 -4.23
C THR A 10 10.20 17.76 -4.70
N ALA A 11 10.54 17.35 -5.92
CA ALA A 11 11.89 17.56 -6.46
C ALA A 11 12.27 19.04 -6.58
N THR A 12 11.31 19.92 -6.91
CA THR A 12 11.53 21.37 -6.97
C THR A 12 11.62 22.01 -5.59
N GLN A 13 10.88 21.52 -4.59
CA GLN A 13 10.84 22.10 -3.23
C GLN A 13 11.97 21.62 -2.32
N ILE A 14 12.29 20.32 -2.33
CA ILE A 14 13.21 19.68 -1.39
C ILE A 14 14.47 19.10 -2.04
N GLY A 15 14.57 19.19 -3.38
CA GLY A 15 15.70 18.71 -4.16
C GLY A 15 15.57 17.24 -4.58
N LEU A 16 16.08 16.92 -5.77
CA LEU A 16 15.94 15.61 -6.42
C LEU A 16 16.48 14.45 -5.57
N LEU A 17 17.58 14.67 -4.84
CA LEU A 17 18.19 13.63 -3.99
C LEU A 17 17.30 13.23 -2.82
N ARG A 18 16.56 14.18 -2.22
CA ARG A 18 15.62 13.87 -1.14
C ARG A 18 14.37 13.15 -1.66
N THR A 19 13.91 13.49 -2.86
CA THR A 19 12.81 12.75 -3.51
C THR A 19 13.18 11.29 -3.80
N LEU A 20 14.46 11.03 -4.11
CA LEU A 20 14.95 9.66 -4.35
C LEU A 20 14.93 8.79 -3.08
N LEU A 21 14.91 9.38 -1.88
CA LEU A 21 14.80 8.66 -0.61
C LEU A 21 13.41 8.03 -0.39
N ILE A 22 12.45 8.30 -1.28
CA ILE A 22 11.11 7.71 -1.26
C ILE A 22 11.09 6.32 -1.94
N LEU A 23 11.99 6.10 -2.91
CA LEU A 23 12.08 4.85 -3.65
C LEU A 23 12.23 3.58 -2.79
N PRO A 24 13.07 3.56 -1.73
CA PRO A 24 13.33 2.34 -0.96
C PRO A 24 12.07 1.76 -0.30
N HIS A 25 11.22 2.59 0.30
CA HIS A 25 10.00 2.13 0.96
C HIS A 25 8.84 1.93 -0.03
N GLY A 26 8.79 2.71 -1.11
CA GLY A 26 7.78 2.59 -2.17
C GLY A 26 7.72 1.21 -2.82
N ILE A 27 8.82 0.44 -2.82
CA ILE A 27 8.88 -0.95 -3.31
C ILE A 27 7.94 -1.87 -2.52
N PHE A 28 7.73 -1.60 -1.23
CA PHE A 28 6.86 -2.40 -0.36
C PHE A 28 5.47 -1.78 -0.19
N GLU A 29 5.42 -0.44 -0.12
CA GLU A 29 4.18 0.30 0.08
C GLU A 29 3.21 0.14 -1.10
N ILE A 30 3.69 0.27 -2.35
CA ILE A 30 2.83 0.20 -3.53
C ILE A 30 2.16 -1.19 -3.65
N PRO A 31 2.90 -2.32 -3.59
CA PRO A 31 2.27 -3.64 -3.56
C PRO A 31 1.34 -3.83 -2.37
N GLY A 32 1.73 -3.36 -1.18
CA GLY A 32 0.90 -3.44 0.03
C GLY A 32 -0.45 -2.72 -0.14
N MET A 33 -0.44 -1.50 -0.70
CA MET A 33 -1.65 -0.73 -1.00
C MET A 33 -2.53 -1.39 -2.08
N ILE A 34 -1.93 -1.95 -3.14
CA ILE A 34 -2.69 -2.66 -4.18
C ILE A 34 -3.41 -3.88 -3.60
N ILE A 35 -2.71 -4.68 -2.77
CA ILE A 35 -3.27 -5.85 -2.12
C ILE A 35 -4.37 -5.45 -1.12
N ALA A 36 -4.15 -4.38 -0.34
CA ALA A 36 -5.16 -3.84 0.57
C ALA A 36 -6.41 -3.37 -0.17
N GLY A 37 -6.24 -2.69 -1.31
CA GLY A 37 -7.34 -2.26 -2.17
C GLY A 37 -8.12 -3.45 -2.74
N ALA A 38 -7.42 -4.48 -3.23
CA ALA A 38 -8.05 -5.72 -3.70
C ALA A 38 -8.82 -6.45 -2.59
N ALA A 39 -8.24 -6.55 -1.39
CA ALA A 39 -8.90 -7.13 -0.23
C ALA A 39 -10.16 -6.34 0.16
N GLY A 40 -10.09 -5.00 0.19
CA GLY A 40 -11.21 -4.13 0.52
C GLY A 40 -12.39 -4.24 -0.47
N LEU A 41 -12.11 -4.53 -1.74
CA LEU A 41 -13.14 -4.75 -2.77
C LEU A 41 -13.74 -6.16 -2.75
N LYS A 42 -13.11 -7.12 -2.06
CA LYS A 42 -13.56 -8.51 -2.04
C LYS A 42 -14.93 -8.67 -1.37
N ILE A 43 -15.18 -7.96 -0.26
CA ILE A 43 -16.47 -8.02 0.44
C ILE A 43 -17.62 -7.45 -0.43
N PRO A 44 -17.52 -6.21 -0.98
CA PRO A 44 -18.51 -5.70 -1.91
C PRO A 44 -18.74 -6.59 -3.13
N TYR A 45 -17.68 -7.20 -3.67
CA TYR A 45 -17.76 -8.09 -4.82
C TYR A 45 -18.59 -9.34 -4.52
N GLU A 46 -18.37 -9.98 -3.37
CA GLU A 46 -19.16 -11.16 -2.96
C GLU A 46 -20.62 -10.81 -2.63
N ILE A 47 -20.88 -9.64 -2.02
CA ILE A 47 -22.26 -9.12 -1.83
C ILE A 47 -22.97 -8.95 -3.18
N LEU A 48 -22.28 -8.39 -4.19
CA LEU A 48 -22.85 -8.22 -5.53
C LEU A 48 -23.15 -9.57 -6.19
N ARG A 49 -22.28 -10.58 -6.03
CA ARG A 49 -22.51 -11.93 -6.57
C ARG A 49 -23.72 -12.60 -5.94
N TYR A 50 -23.89 -12.44 -4.63
CA TYR A 50 -25.08 -12.91 -3.91
C TYR A 50 -26.34 -12.19 -4.42
N ALA A 51 -26.31 -10.86 -4.54
CA ALA A 51 -27.44 -10.07 -5.05
C ALA A 51 -27.84 -10.44 -6.50
N LEU A 52 -26.88 -10.86 -7.31
CA LEU A 52 -27.11 -11.35 -8.69
C LEU A 52 -27.58 -12.82 -8.74
N GLY A 53 -27.84 -13.46 -7.60
CA GLY A 53 -28.24 -14.87 -7.52
C GLY A 53 -27.17 -15.86 -7.96
N ARG A 54 -25.91 -15.44 -8.03
CA ARG A 54 -24.78 -16.31 -8.44
C ARG A 54 -24.14 -17.07 -7.28
N LYS A 55 -24.65 -16.87 -6.06
CA LYS A 55 -24.15 -17.49 -4.83
C LYS A 55 -25.31 -17.63 -3.84
N GLU A 56 -25.37 -18.75 -3.14
CA GLU A 56 -26.40 -19.03 -2.12
C GLU A 56 -26.06 -18.38 -0.77
N GLU A 57 -24.78 -18.12 -0.50
CA GLU A 57 -24.29 -17.50 0.72
C GLU A 57 -23.50 -16.22 0.42
N ILE A 58 -23.61 -15.23 1.30
CA ILE A 58 -22.99 -13.90 1.14
C ILE A 58 -21.46 -14.00 1.31
N ILE A 59 -20.98 -14.62 2.40
CA ILE A 59 -19.55 -14.80 2.70
C ILE A 59 -19.37 -16.21 3.25
N THR A 60 -18.51 -17.00 2.60
CA THR A 60 -18.12 -18.32 3.13
C THR A 60 -16.92 -18.20 4.08
N GLY A 61 -16.69 -19.22 4.89
CA GLY A 61 -15.49 -19.29 5.75
C GLY A 61 -14.18 -19.23 4.96
N GLU A 62 -14.16 -19.77 3.73
CA GLU A 62 -13.02 -19.68 2.82
C GLU A 62 -12.79 -18.26 2.32
N ASP A 63 -13.86 -17.54 1.94
CA ASP A 63 -13.76 -16.13 1.51
C ASP A 63 -13.19 -15.25 2.62
N ALA A 64 -13.65 -15.46 3.86
CA ALA A 64 -13.16 -14.75 5.03
C ALA A 64 -11.68 -15.06 5.28
N LYS A 65 -11.28 -16.34 5.22
CA LYS A 65 -9.88 -16.75 5.42
C LYS A 65 -8.96 -16.12 4.38
N GLU A 66 -9.38 -16.09 3.12
CA GLU A 66 -8.59 -15.49 2.05
C GLU A 66 -8.56 -13.95 2.16
N PHE A 67 -9.67 -13.31 2.54
CA PHE A 67 -9.68 -11.88 2.86
C PHE A 67 -8.68 -11.55 3.98
N PHE A 68 -8.75 -12.28 5.10
CA PHE A 68 -7.81 -12.09 6.22
C PHE A 68 -6.36 -12.32 5.78
N LYS A 69 -6.11 -13.33 4.94
CA LYS A 69 -4.76 -13.58 4.40
C LYS A 69 -4.24 -12.38 3.60
N LEU A 70 -5.06 -11.80 2.72
CA LEU A 70 -4.67 -10.62 1.92
C LEU A 70 -4.42 -9.40 2.81
N VAL A 71 -5.28 -9.17 3.82
CA VAL A 71 -5.11 -8.07 4.79
C VAL A 71 -3.84 -8.26 5.62
N MET A 72 -3.53 -9.48 6.06
CA MET A 72 -2.30 -9.72 6.81
C MET A 72 -1.06 -9.49 5.95
N ILE A 73 -1.08 -9.94 4.68
CA ILE A 73 0.03 -9.70 3.75
C ILE A 73 0.22 -8.19 3.51
N SER A 74 -0.85 -7.43 3.30
CA SER A 74 -0.73 -5.98 3.08
C SER A 74 -0.19 -5.25 4.30
N ILE A 75 -0.65 -5.60 5.50
CA ILE A 75 -0.13 -5.02 6.76
C ILE A 75 1.36 -5.31 6.91
N VAL A 76 1.81 -6.55 6.66
CA VAL A 76 3.23 -6.90 6.74
C VAL A 76 4.06 -6.10 5.74
N LEU A 77 3.59 -5.94 4.50
CA LEU A 77 4.29 -5.15 3.48
C LEU A 77 4.40 -3.67 3.86
N ILE A 78 3.30 -3.07 4.32
CA ILE A 78 3.30 -1.66 4.76
C ILE A 78 4.19 -1.48 6.00
N PHE A 79 4.20 -2.45 6.91
CA PHE A 79 5.06 -2.42 8.08
C PHE A 79 6.55 -2.49 7.70
N ILE A 80 6.91 -3.35 6.75
CA ILE A 80 8.27 -3.39 6.19
C ILE A 80 8.61 -2.05 5.53
N ALA A 81 7.68 -1.45 4.79
CA ALA A 81 7.87 -0.13 4.19
C ALA A 81 8.22 0.94 5.25
N ALA A 82 7.49 0.96 6.37
CA ALA A 82 7.73 1.88 7.48
C ALA A 82 9.10 1.65 8.18
N ILE A 83 9.53 0.38 8.30
CA ILE A 83 10.88 0.07 8.80
C ILE A 83 11.95 0.59 7.85
N VAL A 84 11.75 0.41 6.54
CA VAL A 84 12.69 0.88 5.51
C VAL A 84 12.76 2.41 5.52
N GLU A 85 11.63 3.09 5.64
CA GLU A 85 11.55 4.55 5.75
C GLU A 85 12.28 5.06 7.01
N SER A 86 12.01 4.45 8.17
CA SER A 86 12.64 4.86 9.43
C SER A 86 14.14 4.55 9.48
N THR A 87 14.61 3.56 8.73
CA THR A 87 16.03 3.21 8.68
C THR A 87 16.80 4.03 7.65
N ILE A 88 16.25 4.25 6.46
CA ILE A 88 16.98 4.88 5.35
C ILE A 88 16.62 6.36 5.24
N THR A 89 15.33 6.66 5.13
CA THR A 89 14.85 8.03 4.89
C THR A 89 15.08 8.93 6.10
N LEU A 90 14.73 8.48 7.32
CA LEU A 90 14.96 9.27 8.54
C LEU A 90 16.45 9.43 8.88
N LYS A 91 17.29 8.39 8.71
CA LYS A 91 18.73 8.51 8.98
C LYS A 91 19.41 9.46 8.00
N MET A 92 19.08 9.40 6.72
CA MET A 92 19.67 10.29 5.72
C MET A 92 19.14 11.73 5.85
N ALA A 93 17.85 11.92 6.15
CA ALA A 93 17.30 13.26 6.40
C ALA A 93 17.96 13.94 7.62
N LYS A 94 18.24 13.18 8.68
CA LYS A 94 18.97 13.69 9.85
C LYS A 94 20.41 14.09 9.50
N ASN A 95 21.11 13.31 8.68
CA ASN A 95 22.49 13.59 8.29
C ASN A 95 22.63 14.72 7.24
N LEU A 96 21.55 15.14 6.58
CA LEU A 96 21.53 16.28 5.63
C LEU A 96 20.99 17.58 6.27
N GLY A 97 20.67 17.55 7.57
CA GLY A 97 20.20 18.69 8.35
C GLY A 97 21.27 19.34 9.23
N ASP A 98 22.49 18.79 9.24
CA ASP A 98 23.74 19.39 9.73
C ASP A 98 24.64 19.72 8.51
#